data_AF-A0A1V4ICV6-F1
#
_entry.id   AF-A0A1V4ICV6-F1
#
_cell.length_a   1.000
_cell.length_b   1.000
_cell.length_c   1.000
_cell.angle_alpha   90.00
_cell.angle_beta   90.00
_cell.angle_gamma   90.00
#
_symmetry.space_group_name_H-M   'P 1'
#
loop_
_entity.id
_entity.type
_entity.pdbx_description
1 polymer ?
#
loop_
_entity_poly.entity_id
_entity_poly.type
_entity_poly.pdbx_seq_one_letter_code
_entity_poly.pdbx_strand_id
1 'polypeptide(L)' 'MKKCEARSRSYMTLLERDREKIEEGIEKGREEGILLTKKVLKLSNSGYTISQIAKECNICEKEVRKILE' A
#
# COMPACT_ATOMS: atom_id res chain seq x y z
N MET A 1 -22.62 5.52 -40.85
CA MET A 1 -22.57 5.97 -39.43
C MET A 1 -21.76 4.98 -38.58
N LYS A 2 -20.42 4.93 -38.69
CA LYS A 2 -19.57 3.95 -37.96
C LYS A 2 -18.56 4.57 -36.98
N LYS A 3 -18.58 5.89 -36.77
CA LYS A 3 -17.62 6.59 -35.90
C LYS A 3 -18.05 6.65 -34.41
N CYS A 4 -19.27 6.29 -34.06
CA CYS A 4 -19.79 6.39 -32.68
C CYS A 4 -19.53 5.16 -31.80
N GLU A 5 -19.52 3.94 -32.36
CA GLU A 5 -19.30 2.71 -31.57
C GLU A 5 -17.84 2.51 -31.13
N ALA A 6 -16.87 2.83 -32.00
CA ALA A 6 -15.44 2.68 -31.68
C ALA A 6 -15.00 3.62 -30.54
N ARG A 7 -15.57 4.83 -30.48
CA ARG A 7 -15.29 5.82 -29.43
C ARG A 7 -15.83 5.37 -28.06
N SER A 8 -16.96 4.66 -28.04
CA SER A 8 -17.59 4.17 -26.81
C SER A 8 -16.86 2.96 -26.22
N ARG A 9 -16.39 2.02 -27.05
CA ARG A 9 -15.52 0.91 -26.60
C ARG A 9 -14.18 1.40 -26.03
N SER A 10 -13.56 2.38 -26.68
CA SER A 10 -12.29 2.95 -26.19
C SER A 10 -12.44 3.58 -24.81
N TYR A 11 -13.58 4.21 -24.52
CA TYR A 11 -13.86 4.85 -23.23
C TYR A 11 -14.09 3.83 -22.10
N MET A 12 -14.80 2.73 -22.38
CA MET A 12 -14.94 1.60 -21.45
C MET A 12 -13.58 1.03 -21.05
N THR A 13 -12.69 0.77 -22.02
CA THR A 13 -11.36 0.20 -21.72
C THR A 13 -10.43 1.15 -20.95
N LEU A 14 -10.67 2.46 -20.99
CA LEU A 14 -9.89 3.45 -20.24
C LEU A 14 -10.30 3.44 -18.77
N LEU A 15 -11.62 3.45 -18.50
CA LEU A 15 -12.15 3.37 -17.14
C LEU A 15 -11.83 2.04 -16.46
N GLU A 16 -11.88 0.93 -17.20
CA GLU A 16 -11.48 -0.38 -16.71
C GLU A 16 -9.99 -0.39 -16.33
N ARG A 17 -9.11 0.16 -17.20
CA ARG A 17 -7.67 0.27 -16.93
C ARG A 17 -7.34 1.16 -15.72
N ASP A 18 -8.05 2.27 -15.56
CA ASP A 18 -7.85 3.15 -14.40
C ASP A 18 -8.32 2.46 -13.11
N ARG A 19 -9.39 1.66 -13.17
CA ARG A 19 -9.86 0.85 -12.04
C ARG A 19 -8.86 -0.25 -11.66
N GLU A 20 -8.31 -0.97 -12.63
CA GLU A 20 -7.28 -1.99 -12.41
C GLU A 20 -6.04 -1.38 -11.74
N LYS A 21 -5.58 -0.21 -12.21
CA LYS A 21 -4.43 0.49 -11.59
C LYS A 21 -4.69 0.92 -10.15
N ILE A 22 -5.92 1.34 -9.84
CA ILE A 22 -6.31 1.68 -8.47
C ILE A 22 -6.29 0.42 -7.60
N GLU A 23 -6.85 -0.69 -8.09
CA GLU A 23 -6.84 -1.97 -7.36
C GLU A 23 -5.41 -2.48 -7.13
N GLU A 24 -4.54 -2.43 -8.13
CA GLU A 24 -3.12 -2.77 -7.99
C GLU A 24 -2.41 -1.88 -6.95
N GLY A 25 -2.71 -0.57 -6.94
CA GLY A 25 -2.16 0.37 -5.97
C GLY A 25 -2.60 0.07 -4.53
N ILE A 26 -3.88 -0.31 -4.35
CA ILE A 26 -4.43 -0.71 -3.05
C ILE A 26 -3.79 -2.03 -2.59
N GLU A 27 -3.64 -3.00 -3.49
CA GLU A 27 -3.05 -4.29 -3.16
C GLU A 27 -1.57 -4.15 -2.77
N LYS A 28 -0.78 -3.38 -3.54
CA LYS A 28 0.61 -3.06 -3.18
C LYS A 28 0.71 -2.35 -1.83
N GLY A 29 -0.14 -1.35 -1.58
CA GLY A 29 -0.17 -0.64 -0.30
C GLY A 29 -0.52 -1.56 0.87
N ARG A 30 -1.42 -2.53 0.68
CA ARG A 30 -1.73 -3.56 1.69
C ARG A 30 -0.54 -4.47 1.96
N GLU A 31 0.13 -4.96 0.91
CA GLU A 31 1.28 -5.85 1.05
C GLU A 31 2.45 -5.16 1.77
N GLU A 32 2.77 -3.93 1.36
CA GLU A 32 3.79 -3.10 2.01
C GLU A 32 3.45 -2.84 3.50
N GLY A 33 2.19 -2.51 3.80
CA GLY A 33 1.75 -2.29 5.19
C GLY A 33 1.86 -3.55 6.06
N ILE A 34 1.52 -4.73 5.52
CA ILE A 34 1.65 -6.02 6.20
C ILE A 34 3.13 -6.34 6.47
N LEU A 35 4.01 -6.13 5.49
CA LEU A 35 5.44 -6.37 5.62
C LEU A 35 6.06 -5.46 6.68
N LEU A 36 5.72 -4.16 6.66
CA LEU A 36 6.18 -3.19 7.65
C LEU A 36 5.75 -3.59 9.06
N THR A 37 4.48 -3.94 9.24
CA THR A 37 3.93 -4.38 10.53
C THR A 37 4.63 -5.64 11.04
N LYS A 38 4.84 -6.65 10.17
CA LYS A 38 5.59 -7.85 10.52
C LYS A 38 7.03 -7.53 10.94
N LYS A 39 7.71 -6.60 10.26
CA LYS A 39 9.07 -6.17 10.63
C LYS A 39 9.08 -5.49 12.00
N VAL A 40 8.17 -4.56 12.24
CA VAL A 40 8.02 -3.85 13.52
C VAL A 40 7.75 -4.81 14.68
N LEU A 41 6.81 -5.74 14.52
CA LEU A 41 6.49 -6.75 15.54
C LEU A 41 7.68 -7.68 15.83
N LYS A 42 8.41 -8.12 14.80
CA LYS A 42 9.63 -8.95 14.98
C LYS A 42 10.71 -8.19 15.77
N LEU A 43 10.94 -6.92 15.45
CA LEU A 43 11.94 -6.11 16.14
C LEU A 43 11.52 -5.84 17.59
N SER A 44 10.24 -5.53 17.83
CA SER A 44 9.69 -5.36 19.17
C SER A 44 9.82 -6.63 20.01
N ASN A 45 9.51 -7.80 19.45
CA ASN A 45 9.69 -9.09 20.13
C ASN A 45 11.17 -9.43 20.39
N SER A 46 12.08 -8.92 19.56
CA SER A 46 13.53 -9.06 19.75
C SER A 46 14.09 -8.12 20.83
N GLY A 47 13.25 -7.29 21.47
CA GLY A 47 13.63 -6.37 22.53
C GLY A 47 14.16 -5.02 22.06
N TYR A 48 13.92 -4.65 20.79
CA TYR A 48 14.33 -3.33 20.27
C TYR A 48 13.43 -2.23 20.85
N THR A 49 14.04 -1.07 21.12
CA THR A 49 13.29 0.12 21.57
C THR A 49 12.54 0.78 20.41
N ILE A 50 11.47 1.51 20.72
CA ILE A 50 10.64 2.23 19.73
C ILE A 50 11.50 3.12 18.81
N SER A 51 12.51 3.81 19.37
CA SER A 51 13.41 4.69 18.60
C SER A 51 14.32 3.92 17.63
N GLN A 52 14.77 2.72 18.02
CA GLN A 52 15.56 1.86 17.13
C GLN A 52 14.70 1.28 16.01
N ILE A 53 13.48 0.86 16.32
CA ILE A 53 12.52 0.37 15.32
C ILE A 53 12.17 1.48 14.32
N ALA A 54 11.95 2.71 14.80
CA ALA A 54 11.68 3.87 13.94
C ALA A 54 12.82 4.12 12.94
N LYS A 55 14.08 4.04 13.39
CA LYS A 55 15.26 4.16 12.50
C LYS A 55 15.37 3.00 11.50
N GLU A 56 15.15 1.78 11.97
CA GLU A 56 15.30 0.55 11.17
C GLU A 56 14.17 0.36 10.13
N CYS A 57 12.98 0.84 10.44
CA CYS A 57 11.81 0.82 9.57
C CYS A 57 11.60 2.14 8.80
N ASN A 58 12.44 3.16 9.05
CA ASN A 58 12.35 4.50 8.45
C ASN A 58 10.95 5.12 8.57
N ILE A 59 10.33 4.98 9.74
CA ILE A 59 9.00 5.49 10.07
C ILE A 59 9.07 6.31 11.36
N CYS A 60 8.04 7.10 11.61
CA CYS A 60 7.99 7.90 12.84
C CYS A 60 7.74 7.02 14.07
N GLU A 61 8.28 7.40 15.24
CA GLU A 61 8.02 6.71 16.51
C GLU A 61 6.51 6.65 16.85
N LYS A 62 5.74 7.64 16.40
CA LYS A 62 4.26 7.63 16.50
C LYS A 62 3.63 6.49 15.71
N GLU A 63 4.16 6.17 14.53
CA GLU A 63 3.66 5.06 13.71
C GLU A 63 4.08 3.73 14.30
N VAL A 64 5.32 3.61 14.80
CA VAL A 64 5.75 2.42 15.54
C VAL A 64 4.82 2.16 16.72
N ARG A 65 4.47 3.20 17.49
CA ARG A 65 3.53 3.08 18.61
C ARG A 65 2.15 2.62 18.14
N LYS A 66 1.61 3.20 17.06
CA LYS A 66 0.32 2.77 16.47
C LYS A 66 0.31 1.32 15.98
N ILE A 67 1.46 0.76 15.61
CA ILE A 67 1.58 -0.63 15.16
C ILE A 67 1.65 -1.59 16.36
N LEU A 68 2.14 -1.12 17.51
CA LEU A 68 2.33 -1.92 18.73
C LEU A 68 1.17 -1.80 19.74
N GLU A 69 0.34 -0.76 19.65
CA GLU A 69 -0.95 -0.62 20.35
C GLU A 69 -2.06 -1.45 19.69
#